data_AF-A0A7K0VMJ1-F1
#
_entry.id   AF-A0A7K0VMJ1-F1
#
_cell.length_a   1.000
_cell.length_b   1.000
_cell.length_c   1.000
_cell.angle_alpha   90.00
_cell.angle_beta   90.00
_cell.angle_gamma   90.00
#
_symmetry.space_group_name_H-M   'P 1'
#
loop_
_entity.id
_entity.type
_entity.pdbx_description
1 polymer ?
#
loop_
_entity_poly.entity_id
_entity_poly.type
_entity_poly.pdbx_seq_one_letter_code
_entity_poly.pdbx_strand_id
1 'polypeptide(L)'
;MSDGPLIVQSDKTLLLDIDHILSDECRRAIAAFAELEKSPEHIHTYRLTPLGLWNARASGHDAEQVIDVLLKYSRYAVPHSLLVDIAETMSRYGRLRLEAHPVHGLILVSNDPAVLKEVTRGKKVAPMLGKQLDEETIVVHPGQRGFLKQALLKLGWPAEDFAGYVDGEHHEISLKQDGWKIRKYQELAAEGFWHGGSGVVVLPCGAGKTIVGAAAMAHAKATTLILVTNTVAARQWREELLKRTDLNADDIGEYS
;
A
#
# COMPACT_ATOMS: atom_id res chain seq x y z
N MET A 1 15.69 24.66 -22.24
CA MET A 1 15.59 23.19 -22.22
C MET A 1 16.35 22.73 -21.00
N SER A 2 15.69 22.04 -20.08
CA SER A 2 16.31 21.46 -18.89
C SER A 2 17.13 20.24 -19.28
N ASP A 3 18.37 20.16 -18.80
CA ASP A 3 19.24 18.99 -18.98
C ASP A 3 18.88 17.92 -17.92
N GLY A 4 17.69 17.36 -18.08
CA GLY A 4 17.09 16.42 -17.15
C GLY A 4 17.37 14.95 -17.51
N PRO A 5 17.43 14.04 -16.52
CA PRO A 5 17.61 12.61 -16.76
C PRO A 5 16.33 11.90 -17.25
N LEU A 6 15.16 12.56 -17.20
CA LEU A 6 13.87 11.91 -17.39
C LEU A 6 13.22 12.31 -18.72
N ILE A 7 12.70 11.36 -19.48
CA ILE A 7 11.79 11.63 -20.60
C ILE A 7 10.38 11.23 -20.16
N VAL A 8 9.46 12.20 -20.21
CA VAL A 8 8.07 12.03 -19.77
C VAL A 8 7.18 11.93 -20.99
N GLN A 9 6.49 10.80 -21.15
CA GLN A 9 5.63 10.54 -22.30
C GLN A 9 4.15 10.72 -21.95
N SER A 10 3.33 11.07 -22.94
CA SER A 10 1.89 11.31 -22.76
C SER A 10 1.10 10.06 -22.38
N ASP A 11 1.66 8.88 -22.63
CA ASP A 11 1.08 7.57 -22.28
C ASP A 11 1.42 7.12 -20.85
N LYS A 12 1.92 8.04 -20.00
CA LYS A 12 2.31 7.79 -18.61
C LYS A 12 3.64 7.02 -18.45
N THR A 13 4.37 6.77 -19.53
CA THR A 13 5.72 6.18 -19.48
C THR A 13 6.75 7.24 -19.09
N LEU A 14 7.66 6.86 -18.19
CA LEU A 14 8.83 7.65 -17.80
C LEU A 14 10.10 6.87 -18.15
N LEU A 15 10.98 7.46 -18.95
CA LEU A 15 12.26 6.86 -19.33
C LEU A 15 13.38 7.59 -18.59
N LEU A 16 14.03 6.91 -17.65
CA LEU A 16 15.11 7.45 -16.85
C LEU A 16 16.45 7.02 -17.42
N ASP A 17 17.25 7.99 -17.82
CA ASP A 17 18.65 7.83 -18.23
C ASP A 17 19.53 7.62 -17.00
N ILE A 18 20.10 6.42 -16.89
CA ILE A 18 20.86 5.98 -15.71
C ILE A 18 22.26 6.58 -15.68
N ASP A 19 22.81 6.90 -16.86
CA ASP A 19 24.16 7.44 -17.00
C ASP A 19 24.21 8.95 -16.66
N HIS A 20 23.05 9.59 -16.50
CA HIS A 20 22.96 11.01 -16.15
C HIS A 20 23.27 11.26 -14.67
N ILE A 21 23.99 12.35 -14.37
CA ILE A 21 24.46 12.68 -13.00
C ILE A 21 23.33 12.83 -11.97
N LEU A 22 22.15 13.26 -12.40
CA LEU A 22 20.94 13.39 -11.56
C LEU A 22 20.08 12.12 -11.50
N SER A 23 20.50 11.01 -12.10
CA SER A 23 19.72 9.77 -12.20
C SER A 23 19.27 9.26 -10.83
N ASP A 24 20.18 9.17 -9.85
CA ASP A 24 19.87 8.66 -8.52
C ASP A 24 18.89 9.55 -7.75
N GLU A 25 19.03 10.87 -7.89
CA GLU A 25 18.12 11.84 -7.27
C GLU A 25 16.72 11.74 -7.91
N CYS A 26 16.67 11.72 -9.25
CA CYS A 26 15.42 11.58 -9.99
C CYS A 26 14.73 10.26 -9.65
N ARG A 27 15.47 9.15 -9.58
CA ARG A 27 14.96 7.82 -9.22
C ARG A 27 14.28 7.84 -7.85
N ARG A 28 14.89 8.47 -6.85
CA ARG A 28 14.30 8.61 -5.51
C ARG A 28 13.06 9.50 -5.54
N ALA A 29 13.09 10.58 -6.32
CA ALA A 29 11.98 11.53 -6.42
C ALA A 29 10.72 10.90 -7.05
N ILE A 30 10.87 10.09 -8.10
CA ILE A 30 9.72 9.46 -8.77
C ILE A 30 9.22 8.19 -8.07
N ALA A 31 10.01 7.60 -7.15
CA ALA A 31 9.67 6.35 -6.47
C ALA A 31 8.38 6.42 -5.64
N ALA A 32 7.96 7.61 -5.23
CA ALA A 32 6.73 7.82 -4.48
C ALA A 32 5.46 7.58 -5.31
N PHE A 33 5.52 7.76 -6.63
CA PHE A 33 4.34 7.79 -7.50
C PHE A 33 4.48 7.03 -8.83
N ALA A 34 5.67 6.52 -9.16
CA ALA A 34 5.94 5.76 -10.37
C ALA A 34 6.44 4.35 -10.06
N GLU A 35 5.95 3.36 -10.80
CA GLU A 35 6.33 1.96 -10.66
C GLU A 35 7.38 1.57 -11.70
N LEU A 36 8.41 0.81 -11.30
CA LEU A 36 9.43 0.31 -12.21
C LEU A 36 8.86 -0.83 -13.07
N GLU A 37 8.84 -0.65 -14.40
CA GLU A 37 8.47 -1.70 -15.36
C GLU A 37 9.69 -2.51 -15.84
N LYS A 38 10.78 -1.82 -16.17
CA LYS A 38 12.00 -2.44 -16.75
C LYS A 38 13.26 -1.71 -16.31
N SER A 39 14.34 -2.45 -16.06
CA SER A 39 15.65 -1.91 -15.67
C SER A 39 16.82 -2.48 -16.49
N PRO A 40 16.88 -2.21 -17.80
CA PRO A 40 18.06 -2.51 -18.61
C PRO A 40 19.20 -1.51 -18.28
N GLU A 41 20.39 -1.76 -18.83
CA GLU A 41 21.65 -1.09 -18.44
C GLU A 41 21.62 0.44 -18.46
N HIS A 42 21.04 1.07 -19.50
CA HIS A 42 21.12 2.53 -19.69
C HIS A 42 19.81 3.29 -19.42
N ILE A 43 18.66 2.67 -19.69
CA ILE A 43 17.36 3.36 -19.65
C ILE A 43 16.37 2.54 -18.84
N HIS A 44 16.07 2.99 -17.63
CA HIS A 44 15.00 2.38 -16.84
C HIS A 44 13.64 2.93 -17.29
N THR A 45 12.66 2.04 -17.39
CA THR A 45 11.28 2.39 -17.72
C THR A 45 10.42 2.32 -16.47
N TYR A 46 9.79 3.44 -16.12
CA TYR A 46 8.79 3.53 -15.08
C TYR A 46 7.43 3.90 -15.67
N ARG A 47 6.36 3.65 -14.91
CA ARG A 47 4.99 3.97 -15.28
C ARG A 47 4.32 4.77 -14.16
N LEU A 48 3.66 5.86 -14.53
CA LEU A 48 2.69 6.51 -13.64
C LEU A 48 1.41 5.67 -13.63
N THR A 49 1.03 5.15 -12.46
CA THR A 49 -0.21 4.40 -12.27
C THR A 49 -1.17 5.22 -11.40
N PRO A 50 -2.50 5.11 -11.58
CA PRO A 50 -3.45 5.75 -10.67
C PRO A 50 -3.21 5.34 -9.21
N LEU A 51 -2.89 4.06 -8.97
CA LEU A 51 -2.57 3.56 -7.65
C LEU A 51 -1.32 4.22 -7.07
N GLY A 52 -0.24 4.36 -7.86
CA GLY A 52 0.98 5.06 -7.44
C GLY A 52 0.70 6.51 -7.06
N LEU A 53 -0.07 7.23 -7.88
CA LEU A 53 -0.47 8.62 -7.61
C LEU A 53 -1.33 8.74 -6.33
N TRP A 54 -2.27 7.83 -6.11
CA TRP A 54 -3.08 7.81 -4.88
C TRP A 54 -2.27 7.41 -3.64
N ASN A 55 -1.32 6.49 -3.78
CA ASN A 55 -0.40 6.13 -2.69
C ASN A 55 0.51 7.29 -2.32
N ALA A 56 0.99 8.06 -3.31
CA ALA A 56 1.73 9.30 -3.08
C ALA A 56 0.86 10.29 -2.29
N ARG A 57 -0.41 10.45 -2.69
CA ARG A 57 -1.36 11.33 -1.98
C ARG A 57 -1.63 10.90 -0.55
N ALA A 58 -1.81 9.60 -0.33
CA ALA A 58 -1.93 8.99 0.99
C ALA A 58 -0.70 9.23 1.88
N SER A 59 0.48 9.30 1.25
CA SER A 59 1.77 9.54 1.92
C SER A 59 2.09 11.03 2.10
N GLY A 60 1.14 11.93 1.79
CA GLY A 60 1.28 13.38 1.99
C GLY A 60 1.78 14.17 0.79
N HIS A 61 1.98 13.54 -0.38
CA HIS A 61 2.34 14.26 -1.60
C HIS A 61 1.12 14.84 -2.31
N ASP A 62 1.12 16.13 -2.62
CA ASP A 62 0.09 16.72 -3.47
C ASP A 62 0.44 16.63 -4.96
N ALA A 63 -0.53 17.00 -5.81
CA ALA A 63 -0.34 16.95 -7.26
C ALA A 63 0.71 17.95 -7.76
N GLU A 64 0.85 19.10 -7.09
CA GLU A 64 1.82 20.14 -7.44
C GLU A 64 3.23 19.61 -7.26
N GLN A 65 3.53 18.97 -6.13
CA GLN A 65 4.81 18.33 -5.86
C GLN A 65 5.17 17.26 -6.90
N VAL A 66 4.21 16.40 -7.28
CA VAL A 66 4.43 15.37 -8.31
C VAL A 66 4.74 16.02 -9.66
N ILE A 67 3.99 17.05 -10.04
CA ILE A 67 4.17 17.79 -11.28
C ILE A 67 5.53 18.50 -11.28
N ASP A 68 5.91 19.14 -10.19
CA ASP A 68 7.19 19.82 -10.02
C ASP A 68 8.37 18.87 -10.16
N VAL A 69 8.27 17.65 -9.62
CA VAL A 69 9.29 16.60 -9.83
C VAL A 69 9.41 16.27 -11.31
N LEU A 70 8.30 16.05 -12.02
CA LEU A 70 8.33 15.75 -13.44
C LEU A 70 8.93 16.91 -14.25
N LEU A 71 8.53 18.15 -13.97
CA LEU A 71 9.05 19.34 -14.65
C LEU A 71 10.54 19.58 -14.36
N LYS A 72 10.98 19.38 -13.12
CA LYS A 72 12.37 19.55 -12.68
C LYS A 72 13.31 18.60 -13.43
N TYR A 73 12.95 17.33 -13.54
CA TYR A 73 13.83 16.30 -14.11
C TYR A 73 13.57 16.00 -15.59
N SER A 74 12.52 16.57 -16.20
CA SER A 74 12.26 16.27 -17.61
C SER A 74 13.31 16.91 -18.52
N ARG A 75 13.82 16.11 -19.46
CA ARG A 75 14.69 16.55 -20.57
C ARG A 75 13.91 17.39 -21.59
N TYR A 76 12.63 17.09 -21.75
CA TYR A 76 11.74 17.72 -22.72
C TYR A 76 10.54 18.37 -22.02
N ALA A 77 9.75 19.15 -22.75
CA ALA A 77 8.51 19.68 -22.19
C ALA A 77 7.57 18.53 -21.83
N VAL A 78 7.06 18.53 -20.58
CA VAL A 78 6.07 17.54 -20.14
C VAL A 78 4.74 17.81 -20.85
N PRO A 79 4.08 16.80 -21.42
CA PRO A 79 2.79 16.98 -22.09
C PRO A 79 1.74 17.58 -21.14
N HIS A 80 1.10 18.69 -21.53
CA HIS A 80 0.10 19.36 -20.69
C HIS A 80 -1.08 18.44 -20.32
N SER A 81 -1.51 17.57 -21.24
CA SER A 81 -2.56 16.59 -20.98
C SER A 81 -2.21 15.63 -19.84
N LEU A 82 -0.93 15.28 -19.67
CA LEU A 82 -0.49 14.44 -18.55
C LEU A 82 -0.55 15.21 -17.23
N LEU A 83 -0.18 16.49 -17.21
CA LEU A 83 -0.25 17.32 -16.01
C LEU A 83 -1.70 17.43 -15.49
N VAL A 84 -2.65 17.64 -16.41
CA VAL A 84 -4.08 17.67 -16.09
C VAL A 84 -4.57 16.31 -15.57
N ASP A 85 -4.19 15.21 -16.23
CA ASP A 85 -4.56 13.85 -15.81
C ASP A 85 -4.01 13.49 -14.42
N ILE A 86 -2.78 13.89 -14.08
CA ILE A 86 -2.19 13.71 -12.75
C ILE A 86 -3.01 14.45 -11.70
N ALA A 87 -3.29 15.74 -11.93
CA ALA A 87 -4.05 16.57 -11.01
C ALA A 87 -5.47 16.02 -10.80
N GLU A 88 -6.17 15.66 -11.89
CA GLU A 88 -7.49 15.06 -11.82
C GLU A 88 -7.48 13.74 -11.06
N THR A 89 -6.55 12.84 -11.39
CA THR A 89 -6.42 11.52 -10.74
C THR A 89 -6.19 11.68 -9.25
N MET A 90 -5.23 12.51 -8.83
CA MET A 90 -4.92 12.71 -7.41
C MET A 90 -6.06 13.40 -6.65
N SER A 91 -6.87 14.24 -7.31
CA SER A 91 -8.04 14.90 -6.70
C SER A 91 -9.17 13.95 -6.30
N ARG A 92 -9.14 12.69 -6.77
CA ARG A 92 -10.13 11.66 -6.43
C ARG A 92 -9.86 11.01 -5.08
N TYR A 93 -8.62 11.06 -4.59
CA TYR A 93 -8.26 10.54 -3.28
C TYR A 93 -8.92 11.36 -2.17
N GLY A 94 -9.44 10.67 -1.16
CA GLY A 94 -10.12 11.27 -0.01
C GLY A 94 -11.56 11.73 -0.25
N ARG A 95 -12.11 11.49 -1.44
CA ARG A 95 -13.55 11.69 -1.67
C ARG A 95 -14.40 10.61 -1.06
N LEU A 96 -13.87 9.39 -0.96
CA LEU A 96 -14.56 8.25 -0.36
C LEU A 96 -13.78 7.76 0.86
N ARG A 97 -14.50 7.47 1.94
CA ARG A 97 -13.96 6.98 3.21
C ARG A 97 -14.78 5.81 3.71
N LEU A 98 -14.10 4.75 4.13
CA LEU A 98 -14.70 3.64 4.86
C LEU A 98 -14.52 3.89 6.34
N GLU A 99 -15.62 3.89 7.08
CA GLU A 99 -15.63 4.21 8.51
C GLU A 99 -16.43 3.16 9.29
N ALA A 100 -16.08 3.00 10.57
CA ALA A 100 -16.87 2.19 11.50
C ALA A 100 -17.97 3.06 12.11
N HIS A 101 -19.21 2.61 12.01
CA HIS A 101 -20.39 3.27 12.56
C HIS A 101 -20.95 2.49 13.75
N PRO A 102 -21.21 3.12 14.91
CA PRO A 102 -21.64 2.43 16.14
C PRO A 102 -22.90 1.56 15.98
N VAL A 103 -23.83 1.98 15.12
CA VAL A 103 -25.13 1.30 14.94
C VAL A 103 -25.19 0.47 13.65
N HIS A 104 -24.42 0.85 12.63
CA HIS A 104 -24.59 0.32 11.27
C HIS A 104 -23.41 -0.54 10.80
N GLY A 105 -22.39 -0.70 11.65
CA GLY A 105 -21.18 -1.43 11.29
C GLY A 105 -20.37 -0.64 10.27
N LEU A 106 -20.00 -1.25 9.15
CA LEU A 106 -19.18 -0.60 8.14
C LEU A 106 -20.03 0.34 7.26
N ILE A 107 -19.57 1.58 7.09
CA ILE A 107 -20.19 2.56 6.19
C ILE A 107 -19.18 3.09 5.18
N LEU A 108 -19.68 3.49 4.01
CA LEU A 108 -18.98 4.27 3.00
C LEU A 108 -19.52 5.69 3.04
N VAL A 109 -18.64 6.64 3.29
CA VAL A 109 -18.92 8.08 3.40
C VAL A 109 -18.27 8.81 2.23
N SER A 110 -18.94 9.81 1.69
CA SER A 110 -18.41 10.71 0.67
C SER A 110 -18.59 12.16 1.07
N ASN A 111 -17.58 13.01 0.85
CA ASN A 111 -17.74 14.47 0.93
C ASN A 111 -18.29 15.08 -0.38
N ASP A 112 -18.55 14.24 -1.37
CA ASP A 112 -19.09 14.59 -2.68
C ASP A 112 -20.28 13.65 -2.97
N PRO A 113 -21.54 14.10 -2.75
CA PRO A 113 -22.73 13.28 -2.99
C PRO A 113 -22.85 12.78 -4.43
N ALA A 114 -22.31 13.52 -5.41
CA ALA A 114 -22.34 13.10 -6.81
C ALA A 114 -21.44 11.88 -7.04
N VAL A 115 -20.26 11.87 -6.42
CA VAL A 115 -19.34 10.72 -6.45
C VAL A 115 -19.98 9.50 -5.78
N LEU A 116 -20.63 9.66 -4.63
CA LEU A 116 -21.31 8.54 -3.97
C LEU A 116 -22.39 7.95 -4.88
N LYS A 117 -23.21 8.81 -5.48
CA LYS A 117 -24.26 8.41 -6.43
C LYS A 117 -23.71 7.71 -7.67
N GLU A 118 -22.54 8.13 -8.16
CA GLU A 118 -21.84 7.48 -9.26
C GLU A 118 -21.41 6.06 -8.87
N VAL A 119 -20.68 5.91 -7.76
CA VAL A 119 -20.11 4.61 -7.38
C VAL A 119 -21.16 3.60 -6.96
N THR A 120 -22.25 4.04 -6.31
CA THR A 120 -23.37 3.18 -5.92
C THR A 120 -24.11 2.56 -7.11
N ARG A 121 -24.06 3.19 -8.29
CA ARG A 121 -24.63 2.65 -9.54
C ARG A 121 -23.70 1.63 -10.22
N GLY A 122 -22.45 1.52 -9.78
CA GLY A 122 -21.49 0.58 -10.34
C GLY A 122 -21.93 -0.87 -10.13
N LYS A 123 -22.07 -1.64 -11.21
CA LYS A 123 -22.55 -3.05 -11.16
C LYS A 123 -21.76 -3.95 -10.20
N LYS A 124 -20.47 -3.67 -10.01
CA LYS A 124 -19.60 -4.42 -9.09
C LYS A 124 -19.64 -3.90 -7.65
N VAL A 125 -20.05 -2.64 -7.46
CA VAL A 125 -20.11 -2.00 -6.14
C VAL A 125 -21.48 -2.18 -5.51
N ALA A 126 -22.57 -2.00 -6.26
CA ALA A 126 -23.95 -2.11 -5.77
C ALA A 126 -24.23 -3.36 -4.91
N PRO A 127 -23.76 -4.59 -5.27
CA PRO A 127 -24.01 -5.80 -4.46
C PRO A 127 -23.33 -5.79 -3.09
N MET A 128 -22.38 -4.89 -2.86
CA MET A 128 -21.61 -4.76 -1.62
C MET A 128 -22.22 -3.74 -0.65
N LEU A 129 -23.24 -2.99 -1.11
CA LEU A 129 -23.84 -1.88 -0.41
C LEU A 129 -25.24 -2.24 0.10
N GLY A 130 -25.56 -1.75 1.29
CA GLY A 130 -26.84 -1.92 1.94
C GLY A 130 -27.73 -0.67 1.84
N LYS A 131 -28.43 -0.37 2.93
CA LYS A 131 -29.33 0.78 3.02
C LYS A 131 -28.54 2.08 2.91
N GLN A 132 -29.01 2.99 2.04
CA GLN A 132 -28.54 4.37 2.04
C GLN A 132 -29.09 5.11 3.25
N LEU A 133 -28.21 5.73 4.04
CA LEU A 133 -28.58 6.45 5.27
C LEU A 133 -28.96 7.90 4.95
N ASP A 134 -28.17 8.55 4.10
CA ASP A 134 -28.35 9.92 3.63
C ASP A 134 -27.63 10.12 2.27
N GLU A 135 -27.48 11.37 1.81
CA GLU A 135 -26.84 11.70 0.53
C GLU A 135 -25.33 11.44 0.50
N GLU A 136 -24.70 11.34 1.66
CA GLU A 136 -23.25 11.22 1.85
C GLU A 136 -22.83 9.87 2.42
N THR A 137 -23.78 9.06 2.91
CA THR A 137 -23.48 7.84 3.67
C THR A 137 -24.33 6.65 3.23
N ILE A 138 -23.66 5.52 2.98
CA ILE A 138 -24.30 4.25 2.69
C ILE A 138 -23.68 3.10 3.49
N VAL A 139 -24.52 2.18 3.95
CA VAL A 139 -24.05 0.97 4.64
C VAL A 139 -23.28 0.06 3.68
N VAL A 140 -22.21 -0.56 4.16
CA VAL A 140 -21.46 -1.60 3.46
C VAL A 140 -21.73 -2.94 4.13
N HIS A 141 -22.00 -3.98 3.34
CA HIS A 141 -22.25 -5.30 3.88
C HIS A 141 -21.01 -5.86 4.61
N PRO A 142 -21.17 -6.57 5.75
CA PRO A 142 -20.07 -7.20 6.45
C PRO A 142 -19.24 -8.12 5.54
N GLY A 143 -17.91 -8.09 5.70
CA GLY A 143 -16.98 -8.87 4.87
C GLY A 143 -16.73 -8.31 3.46
N GLN A 144 -17.47 -7.30 3.00
CA GLN A 144 -17.28 -6.72 1.67
C GLN A 144 -16.22 -5.62 1.62
N ARG A 145 -15.63 -5.19 2.74
CA ARG A 145 -14.63 -4.10 2.83
C ARG A 145 -13.53 -4.22 1.76
N GLY A 146 -12.86 -5.36 1.70
CA GLY A 146 -11.76 -5.59 0.75
C GLY A 146 -12.23 -5.60 -0.71
N PHE A 147 -13.33 -6.29 -1.00
CA PHE A 147 -13.91 -6.35 -2.34
C PHE A 147 -14.41 -4.99 -2.82
N LEU A 148 -15.00 -4.20 -1.92
CA LEU A 148 -15.47 -2.85 -2.19
C LEU A 148 -14.29 -1.93 -2.51
N LYS A 149 -13.21 -1.95 -1.72
CA LYS A 149 -11.99 -1.19 -2.03
C LYS A 149 -11.43 -1.54 -3.40
N GLN A 150 -11.35 -2.83 -3.75
CA GLN A 150 -10.89 -3.24 -5.07
C GLN A 150 -11.83 -2.80 -6.20
N ALA A 151 -13.14 -2.86 -6.00
CA ALA A 151 -14.13 -2.43 -6.99
C ALA A 151 -14.09 -0.91 -7.21
N LEU A 152 -14.00 -0.15 -6.13
CA LEU A 152 -13.87 1.31 -6.11
C LEU A 152 -12.57 1.77 -6.77
N LEU A 153 -11.43 1.12 -6.47
CA LEU A 153 -10.16 1.36 -7.14
C LEU A 153 -10.26 1.18 -8.67
N LYS A 154 -10.91 0.09 -9.11
CA LYS A 154 -11.14 -0.19 -10.54
C LYS A 154 -12.09 0.79 -11.22
N LEU A 155 -12.98 1.41 -10.46
CA LEU A 155 -13.87 2.48 -10.94
C LEU A 155 -13.18 3.85 -10.95
N GLY A 156 -11.96 3.97 -10.43
CA GLY A 156 -11.25 5.24 -10.41
C GLY A 156 -11.51 6.09 -9.16
N TRP A 157 -12.11 5.53 -8.12
CA TRP A 157 -12.51 6.23 -6.89
C TRP A 157 -11.94 5.50 -5.67
N PRO A 158 -10.66 5.68 -5.31
CA PRO A 158 -10.08 4.99 -4.16
C PRO A 158 -10.79 5.41 -2.86
N ALA A 159 -11.06 4.45 -1.98
CA ALA A 159 -11.58 4.73 -0.65
C ALA A 159 -10.46 4.68 0.40
N GLU A 160 -10.34 5.75 1.18
CA GLU A 160 -9.56 5.72 2.42
C GLU A 160 -10.25 4.81 3.43
N ASP A 161 -9.48 4.24 4.36
CA ASP A 161 -9.97 3.17 5.21
C ASP A 161 -9.70 3.46 6.68
N PHE A 162 -10.68 4.09 7.32
CA PHE A 162 -10.68 4.49 8.73
C PHE A 162 -11.54 3.57 9.60
N ALA A 163 -12.07 2.47 9.06
CA ALA A 163 -12.90 1.53 9.81
C ALA A 163 -12.14 0.75 10.90
N GLY A 164 -10.84 1.03 11.08
CA GLY A 164 -9.97 0.36 12.05
C GLY A 164 -9.72 -1.11 11.71
N TYR A 165 -9.05 -1.81 12.60
CA TYR A 165 -8.99 -3.27 12.60
C TYR A 165 -9.79 -3.77 13.80
N VAL A 166 -10.37 -4.95 13.68
CA VAL A 166 -10.83 -5.67 14.86
C VAL A 166 -9.57 -6.14 15.57
N ASP A 167 -9.46 -5.88 16.87
CA ASP A 167 -8.36 -6.39 17.66
C ASP A 167 -8.29 -7.91 17.51
N GLY A 168 -7.11 -8.42 17.19
CA GLY A 168 -6.89 -9.86 17.13
C GLY A 168 -7.08 -10.49 18.51
N GLU A 169 -7.40 -11.78 18.54
CA GLU A 169 -7.36 -12.54 19.79
C GLU A 169 -5.96 -12.40 20.40
N HIS A 170 -5.90 -11.95 21.66
CA HIS A 170 -4.63 -11.71 22.32
C HIS A 170 -3.86 -13.01 22.49
N HIS A 171 -2.58 -12.99 22.12
CA HIS A 171 -1.66 -14.09 22.29
C HIS A 171 -0.28 -13.52 22.60
N GLU A 172 0.19 -13.77 23.83
CA GLU A 172 1.52 -13.30 24.23
C GLU A 172 2.61 -14.00 23.42
N ILE A 173 3.47 -13.19 22.81
CA ILE A 173 4.62 -13.64 22.05
C ILE A 173 5.72 -12.59 22.16
N SER A 174 6.94 -13.03 22.47
CA SER A 174 8.13 -12.20 22.59
C SER A 174 9.30 -12.81 21.83
N LEU A 175 10.13 -11.96 21.25
CA LEU A 175 11.34 -12.38 20.55
C LEU A 175 12.45 -12.76 21.55
N LYS A 176 12.97 -13.98 21.47
CA LYS A 176 14.14 -14.45 22.23
C LYS A 176 15.42 -14.04 21.52
N GLN A 177 16.20 -13.17 22.15
CA GLN A 177 17.47 -12.64 21.62
C GLN A 177 18.69 -13.19 22.39
N ASP A 178 18.64 -14.47 22.76
CA ASP A 178 19.73 -15.15 23.45
C ASP A 178 20.82 -15.56 22.46
N GLY A 179 22.00 -14.93 22.59
CA GLY A 179 23.15 -15.21 21.70
C GLY A 179 23.02 -14.63 20.28
N TRP A 180 22.00 -13.83 20.00
CA TRP A 180 21.85 -13.07 18.76
C TRP A 180 20.99 -11.83 19.00
N LYS A 181 21.10 -10.82 18.15
CA LYS A 181 20.21 -9.65 18.20
C LYS A 181 19.56 -9.40 16.84
N ILE A 182 18.33 -8.93 16.88
CA ILE A 182 17.66 -8.40 15.70
C ILE A 182 18.49 -7.24 15.13
N ARG A 183 18.57 -7.15 13.80
CA ARG A 183 19.32 -6.07 13.15
C ARG A 183 18.47 -4.80 13.15
N LYS A 184 19.10 -3.64 13.28
CA LYS A 184 18.40 -2.34 13.33
C LYS A 184 17.40 -2.12 12.19
N TYR A 185 17.73 -2.50 10.96
CA TYR A 185 16.80 -2.34 9.84
C TYR A 185 15.57 -3.27 9.92
N GLN A 186 15.69 -4.42 10.59
CA GLN A 186 14.60 -5.37 10.78
C GLN A 186 13.63 -4.87 11.85
N GLU A 187 14.17 -4.31 12.94
CA GLU A 187 13.42 -3.66 14.02
C GLU A 187 12.64 -2.45 13.46
N LEU A 188 13.31 -1.53 12.77
CA LEU A 188 12.65 -0.39 12.12
C LEU A 188 11.57 -0.81 11.12
N ALA A 189 11.79 -1.90 10.38
CA ALA A 189 10.79 -2.42 9.45
C ALA A 189 9.55 -2.98 10.16
N ALA A 190 9.73 -3.68 11.29
CA ALA A 190 8.64 -4.23 12.09
C ALA A 190 7.87 -3.12 12.82
N GLU A 191 8.56 -2.15 13.43
CA GLU A 191 7.96 -0.98 14.07
C GLU A 191 7.16 -0.14 13.06
N GLY A 192 7.76 0.16 11.91
CA GLY A 192 7.09 0.92 10.85
C GLY A 192 5.82 0.22 10.34
N PHE A 193 5.87 -1.11 10.19
CA PHE A 193 4.69 -1.89 9.84
C PHE A 193 3.60 -1.83 10.92
N TRP A 194 3.96 -2.00 12.19
CA TRP A 194 3.01 -1.96 13.31
C TRP A 194 2.33 -0.60 13.45
N HIS A 195 3.10 0.49 13.42
CA HIS A 195 2.55 1.84 13.49
C HIS A 195 1.69 2.20 12.27
N GLY A 196 1.99 1.64 11.10
CA GLY A 196 1.18 1.82 9.89
C GLY A 196 -0.17 1.09 9.91
N GLY A 197 -0.38 0.15 10.84
CA GLY A 197 -1.58 -0.69 10.94
C GLY A 197 -1.67 -1.79 9.88
N SER A 198 -1.35 -1.49 8.61
CA SER A 198 -1.10 -2.48 7.57
C SER A 198 -0.09 -1.97 6.54
N GLY A 199 0.61 -2.88 5.85
CA GLY A 199 1.58 -2.49 4.83
C GLY A 199 2.30 -3.65 4.17
N VAL A 200 3.30 -3.33 3.36
CA VAL A 200 4.17 -4.29 2.69
C VAL A 200 5.61 -3.98 3.03
N VAL A 201 6.34 -4.96 3.57
CA VAL A 201 7.78 -4.85 3.84
C VAL A 201 8.55 -5.62 2.77
N VAL A 202 9.37 -4.92 1.99
CA VAL A 202 10.16 -5.51 0.90
C VAL A 202 11.60 -5.74 1.38
N LEU A 203 12.04 -7.01 1.37
CA LEU A 203 13.39 -7.41 1.79
C LEU A 203 13.98 -8.42 0.80
N PRO A 204 15.28 -8.31 0.45
CA PRO A 204 15.94 -9.27 -0.43
C PRO A 204 16.00 -10.67 0.20
N CYS A 205 16.31 -11.69 -0.61
CA CYS A 205 16.55 -13.03 -0.10
C CYS A 205 17.70 -13.03 0.91
N GLY A 206 17.58 -13.81 1.99
CA GLY A 206 18.58 -13.87 3.07
C GLY A 206 18.60 -12.68 4.04
N ALA A 207 17.82 -11.62 3.82
CA ALA A 207 17.79 -10.45 4.72
C ALA A 207 17.03 -10.67 6.05
N GLY A 208 16.51 -11.88 6.30
CA GLY A 208 15.76 -12.23 7.50
C GLY A 208 14.30 -11.78 7.47
N LYS A 209 13.58 -12.07 6.38
CA LYS A 209 12.13 -11.82 6.25
C LYS A 209 11.34 -12.43 7.42
N THR A 210 11.67 -13.67 7.78
CA THR A 210 11.03 -14.39 8.89
C THR A 210 11.24 -13.69 10.24
N ILE A 211 12.43 -13.12 10.47
CA ILE A 211 12.73 -12.37 11.71
C ILE A 211 11.87 -11.10 11.80
N VAL A 212 11.70 -10.38 10.68
CA VAL A 212 10.82 -9.20 10.66
C VAL A 212 9.37 -9.60 10.92
N GLY A 213 8.91 -10.71 10.37
CA GLY A 213 7.58 -11.25 10.68
C GLY A 213 7.41 -11.61 12.15
N ALA A 214 8.38 -12.32 12.74
CA ALA A 214 8.37 -12.67 14.17
C ALA A 214 8.39 -11.42 15.08
N ALA A 215 9.17 -10.39 14.71
CA ALA A 215 9.17 -9.12 15.42
C ALA A 215 7.81 -8.41 15.31
N ALA A 216 7.19 -8.39 14.12
CA ALA A 216 5.85 -7.85 13.94
C ALA A 216 4.80 -8.59 14.78
N MET A 217 4.89 -9.92 14.87
CA MET A 217 4.06 -10.73 15.77
C MET A 217 4.25 -10.33 17.23
N ALA A 218 5.50 -10.13 17.68
CA ALA A 218 5.83 -9.71 19.03
C ALA A 218 5.33 -8.29 19.37
N HIS A 219 5.25 -7.38 18.39
CA HIS A 219 4.59 -6.09 18.58
C HIS A 219 3.07 -6.23 18.65
N ALA A 220 2.48 -7.08 17.81
CA ALA A 220 1.03 -7.24 17.72
C ALA A 220 0.42 -8.01 18.91
N LYS A 221 1.16 -8.99 19.46
CA LYS A 221 0.71 -9.85 20.58
C LYS A 221 -0.69 -10.44 20.36
N ALA A 222 -0.90 -10.96 19.16
CA ALA A 222 -2.18 -11.50 18.73
C ALA A 222 -2.00 -12.77 17.90
N THR A 223 -3.03 -13.62 17.90
CA THR A 223 -3.10 -14.82 17.06
C THR A 223 -2.85 -14.44 15.60
N THR A 224 -1.83 -15.04 14.99
CA THR A 224 -1.33 -14.66 13.67
C THR A 224 -1.51 -15.81 12.67
N LEU A 225 -2.15 -15.53 11.53
CA LEU A 225 -2.21 -16.43 10.39
C LEU A 225 -1.05 -16.15 9.42
N ILE A 226 -0.16 -17.13 9.24
CA ILE A 226 0.95 -17.03 8.29
C ILE A 226 0.60 -17.84 7.04
N LEU A 227 0.51 -17.17 5.90
CA LEU A 227 0.25 -17.81 4.60
C LEU A 227 1.57 -17.99 3.85
N VAL A 228 1.82 -19.21 3.39
CA VAL A 228 3.03 -19.58 2.66
C VAL A 228 2.67 -20.32 1.37
N THR A 229 3.62 -20.41 0.44
CA THR A 229 3.38 -21.01 -0.89
C THR A 229 3.41 -22.54 -0.90
N ASN A 230 3.99 -23.17 0.12
CA ASN A 230 4.10 -24.63 0.21
C ASN A 230 4.42 -25.08 1.65
N THR A 231 4.27 -26.39 1.90
CA THR A 231 4.51 -27.02 3.20
C THR A 231 5.96 -26.89 3.70
N VAL A 232 6.95 -26.82 2.80
CA VAL A 232 8.36 -26.65 3.20
C VAL A 232 8.57 -25.27 3.83
N ALA A 233 7.99 -24.22 3.23
CA ALA A 233 8.01 -22.88 3.80
C ALA A 233 7.24 -22.82 5.13
N ALA A 234 6.13 -23.56 5.27
CA ALA A 234 5.38 -23.62 6.53
C ALA A 234 6.26 -24.16 7.67
N ARG A 235 6.96 -25.27 7.41
CA ARG A 235 7.89 -25.87 8.38
C ARG A 235 9.06 -24.95 8.72
N GLN A 236 9.62 -24.24 7.74
CA GLN A 236 10.67 -23.24 7.98
C GLN A 236 10.19 -22.11 8.89
N TRP A 237 8.98 -21.60 8.69
CA TRP A 237 8.37 -20.62 9.59
C TRP A 237 8.19 -21.19 10.99
N ARG A 238 7.64 -22.41 11.12
CA ARG A 238 7.46 -23.08 12.40
C ARG A 238 8.78 -23.25 13.15
N GLU A 239 9.81 -23.76 12.50
CA GLU A 239 11.14 -23.95 13.11
C GLU A 239 11.77 -22.63 13.56
N GLU A 240 11.69 -21.58 12.73
CA GLU A 240 12.27 -20.29 13.08
C GLU A 240 11.48 -19.61 14.22
N LEU A 241 10.14 -19.71 14.24
CA LEU A 241 9.35 -19.18 15.35
C LEU A 241 9.70 -19.86 16.68
N LEU A 242 9.70 -21.19 16.73
CA LEU A 242 10.08 -21.94 17.94
C LEU A 242 11.49 -21.61 18.43
N LYS A 243 12.41 -21.32 17.51
CA LYS A 243 13.79 -20.96 17.83
C LYS A 243 13.94 -19.52 18.30
N ARG A 244 13.14 -18.60 17.77
CA ARG A 244 13.34 -17.15 17.91
C ARG A 244 12.32 -16.47 18.80
N THR A 245 11.28 -17.16 19.25
CA THR A 245 10.26 -16.62 20.15
C THR A 245 10.06 -17.49 21.39
N ASP A 246 9.22 -17.04 22.30
CA ASP A 246 8.74 -17.76 23.48
C ASP A 246 7.58 -18.72 23.22
N LEU A 247 7.16 -18.89 21.96
CA LEU A 247 6.16 -19.87 21.56
C LEU A 247 6.64 -21.31 21.78
N ASN A 248 5.69 -22.18 22.12
CA ASN A 248 5.87 -23.62 22.19
C ASN A 248 5.30 -24.31 20.95
N ALA A 249 5.61 -25.60 20.80
CA ALA A 249 5.12 -26.39 19.67
C ALA A 249 3.58 -26.44 19.58
N ASP A 250 2.90 -26.42 20.74
CA ASP A 250 1.45 -26.48 20.84
C ASP A 250 0.76 -25.15 20.52
N ASP A 251 1.51 -24.04 20.53
CA ASP A 251 1.01 -22.70 20.16
C ASP A 251 0.93 -22.51 18.62
N ILE A 252 1.50 -23.44 17.83
CA ILE A 252 1.61 -23.32 16.38
C ILE A 252 0.84 -24.46 15.67
N GLY A 253 -0.32 -24.12 15.10
CA GLY A 253 -1.06 -25.00 14.19
C GLY A 253 -0.55 -24.90 12.74
N GLU A 254 -0.35 -26.04 12.08
CA GLU A 254 -0.07 -26.12 10.63
C GLU A 254 -1.30 -26.68 9.90
N TYR A 255 -1.80 -25.95 8.91
CA TYR A 255 -2.89 -26.37 8.03
C TYR A 255 -2.32 -26.55 6.62
N SER A 256 -2.06 -27.81 6.22
CA SER A 256 -1.40 -28.17 4.96
C SER A 256 -2.27 -29.05 4.07
#